data_AF-A0A1G1CCE8-F1
#
_entry.id   AF-A0A1G1CCE8-F1
#
_cell.length_a   1.000
_cell.length_b   1.000
_cell.length_c   1.000
_cell.angle_alpha   90.00
_cell.angle_beta   90.00
_cell.angle_gamma   90.00
#
_symmetry.space_group_name_H-M   'P 1'
#
loop_
_entity.id
_entity.type
_entity.pdbx_description
1 polymer ?
#
loop_
_entity_poly.entity_id
_entity_poly.type
_entity_poly.pdbx_seq_one_letter_code
_entity_poly.pdbx_strand_id
1 'polypeptide(L)'
;MSKKQNNNMNYPPKVLEPIKDFLEEREKKLDKQKTKLYKEDPFTNSDSLSDNAAIDTGASRKFGHATLEAVGTELEKMLINVRKALTYIRLGKYGMCEECGKMIDTDRLAIDPTVTLCMTCAQKKIPA
;
A
#
# COMPACT_ATOMS: atom_id res chain seq x y z
N MET A 1 21.14 -25.51 9.85
CA MET A 1 21.87 -24.36 9.24
C MET A 1 21.46 -24.27 7.77
N SER A 2 20.38 -23.56 7.45
CA SER A 2 19.84 -23.51 6.09
C SER A 2 20.59 -22.47 5.26
N LYS A 3 21.28 -22.95 4.23
CA LYS A 3 22.08 -22.17 3.27
C LYS A 3 21.22 -21.08 2.63
N LYS A 4 21.49 -19.80 2.95
CA LYS A 4 20.99 -18.66 2.18
C LYS A 4 21.76 -18.62 0.86
N GLN A 5 21.14 -19.06 -0.22
CA GLN A 5 21.66 -18.84 -1.56
C GLN A 5 21.46 -17.35 -1.88
N ASN A 6 22.53 -16.57 -1.72
CA ASN A 6 22.58 -15.17 -2.12
C ASN A 6 22.74 -15.09 -3.63
N ASN A 7 21.66 -15.29 -4.37
CA ASN A 7 21.62 -14.96 -5.79
C ASN A 7 21.29 -13.48 -5.92
N ASN A 8 22.33 -12.66 -5.98
CA ASN A 8 22.23 -11.22 -6.16
C ASN A 8 21.94 -10.91 -7.65
N MET A 9 20.75 -11.29 -8.11
CA MET A 9 20.25 -10.92 -9.43
C MET A 9 19.56 -9.57 -9.31
N ASN A 10 20.16 -8.55 -9.89
CA ASN A 10 19.64 -7.19 -9.86
C ASN A 10 19.03 -6.85 -11.23
N TYR A 11 17.85 -6.21 -11.24
CA TYR A 11 17.22 -5.80 -12.49
C TYR A 11 18.04 -4.70 -13.18
N PRO A 12 18.18 -4.74 -14.51
CA PRO A 12 18.88 -3.69 -15.24
C PRO A 12 18.13 -2.35 -15.13
N PRO A 13 18.84 -1.21 -15.05
CA PRO A 13 18.22 0.12 -14.87
C PRO A 13 17.12 0.43 -15.89
N LYS A 14 17.34 0.03 -17.15
CA LYS A 14 16.40 0.24 -18.26
C LYS A 14 15.02 -0.40 -18.03
N VAL A 15 14.94 -1.47 -17.24
CA VAL A 15 13.66 -2.12 -16.88
C VAL A 15 13.06 -1.47 -15.63
N LEU A 16 13.90 -0.97 -14.72
CA LEU A 16 13.46 -0.34 -13.48
C LEU A 16 12.93 1.08 -13.66
N GLU A 17 13.44 1.84 -14.63
CA GLU A 17 12.96 3.20 -14.95
C GLU A 17 11.44 3.28 -15.15
N PRO A 18 10.81 2.53 -16.08
CA PRO A 18 9.36 2.62 -16.28
C PRO A 18 8.56 2.16 -15.06
N ILE A 19 9.06 1.17 -14.32
CA ILE A 19 8.42 0.69 -13.09
C ILE A 19 8.48 1.77 -12.01
N LYS A 20 9.62 2.43 -11.86
CA LYS A 20 9.81 3.52 -10.92
C LYS A 20 8.87 4.68 -11.24
N ASP A 21 8.80 5.11 -12.49
CA ASP A 21 7.91 6.21 -12.91
C ASP A 21 6.44 5.88 -12.63
N PHE A 22 6.02 4.65 -12.94
CA PHE A 22 4.68 4.16 -12.60
C PHE A 22 4.39 4.23 -11.10
N LEU A 23 5.34 3.77 -10.27
CA LEU A 23 5.20 3.77 -8.81
C LEU A 23 5.18 5.20 -8.24
N GLU A 24 5.98 6.12 -8.76
CA GLU A 24 5.95 7.54 -8.34
C GLU A 24 4.64 8.23 -8.71
N GLU A 25 4.08 7.93 -9.89
CA GLU A 25 2.75 8.43 -10.27
C GLU A 25 1.66 7.85 -9.36
N ARG A 26 1.75 6.55 -9.06
CA ARG A 26 0.83 5.85 -8.14
C ARG A 26 0.89 6.46 -6.75
N GLU A 27 2.08 6.74 -6.21
CA GLU A 27 2.28 7.39 -4.92
C GLU A 27 1.57 8.75 -4.88
N LYS A 28 1.84 9.62 -5.88
CA LYS A 28 1.20 10.94 -5.98
C LYS A 28 -0.32 10.86 -6.04
N LYS A 29 -0.87 9.86 -6.74
CA LYS A 29 -2.33 9.64 -6.81
C LYS A 29 -2.91 9.22 -5.45
N LEU A 30 -2.24 8.30 -4.76
CA LEU A 30 -2.65 7.83 -3.43
C LEU A 30 -2.57 8.96 -2.39
N ASP A 31 -1.53 9.79 -2.39
CA ASP A 31 -1.43 10.95 -1.49
C ASP A 31 -2.55 11.98 -1.75
N LYS A 32 -2.91 12.22 -3.02
CA LYS A 32 -4.07 13.06 -3.37
C LYS A 32 -5.39 12.45 -2.88
N GLN A 33 -5.57 11.14 -2.99
CA GLN A 33 -6.76 10.46 -2.49
C GLN A 33 -6.84 10.52 -0.97
N LYS A 34 -5.72 10.27 -0.29
CA LYS A 34 -5.58 10.38 1.17
C LYS A 34 -5.97 11.78 1.64
N THR A 35 -5.39 12.82 1.06
CA THR A 35 -5.69 14.21 1.44
C THR A 35 -7.13 14.63 1.19
N LYS A 36 -7.78 14.12 0.14
CA LYS A 36 -9.23 14.33 -0.08
C LYS A 36 -10.05 13.63 0.99
N LEU A 37 -9.76 12.37 1.28
CA LEU A 37 -10.46 11.58 2.29
C LEU A 37 -10.42 12.26 3.68
N TYR A 38 -9.25 12.77 4.10
CA TYR A 38 -9.14 13.48 5.39
C TYR A 38 -9.91 14.80 5.44
N LYS A 39 -10.08 15.49 4.29
CA LYS A 39 -10.89 16.72 4.21
C LYS A 39 -12.39 16.43 4.24
N GLU A 40 -12.79 15.29 3.67
CA GLU A 40 -14.18 14.84 3.61
C GLU A 40 -14.66 14.20 4.91
N ASP A 41 -13.75 13.77 5.80
CA ASP A 41 -14.10 13.18 7.09
C ASP A 41 -14.81 14.21 8.00
N PRO A 42 -16.11 14.00 8.32
CA PRO A 42 -16.86 14.90 9.19
C PRO A 42 -16.35 14.89 10.64
N PHE A 43 -15.54 13.90 11.04
CA PHE A 43 -15.03 13.74 12.40
C PHE A 43 -13.67 14.40 12.62
N THR A 44 -12.90 14.70 11.55
CA THR A 44 -11.63 15.45 11.64
C THR A 44 -11.85 16.96 11.56
N ASN A 45 -12.92 17.41 10.90
CA ASN A 45 -13.31 18.82 10.88
C ASN A 45 -14.06 19.19 12.18
N SER A 46 -13.39 19.92 13.08
CA SER A 46 -13.98 20.41 14.34
C SER A 46 -15.20 21.31 14.15
N ASP A 47 -15.37 21.89 12.96
CA ASP A 47 -16.50 22.77 12.62
C ASP A 47 -17.84 22.03 12.50
N SER A 48 -17.84 20.68 12.47
CA SER A 48 -19.09 19.88 12.41
C SER A 48 -19.72 19.60 13.78
N LEU A 49 -19.11 20.10 14.87
CA LEU A 49 -19.61 19.94 16.24
C LEU A 49 -20.75 20.92 16.58
N SER A 50 -21.05 21.89 15.71
CA SER A 50 -22.03 22.93 15.99
C SER A 50 -23.46 22.62 15.53
N ASP A 51 -23.69 21.60 14.67
CA ASP A 51 -25.03 21.30 14.16
C ASP A 51 -25.63 20.07 14.87
N ASN A 52 -26.31 20.34 15.99
CA ASN A 52 -27.19 19.42 16.68
C ASN A 52 -28.54 19.32 15.95
N ALA A 53 -28.90 18.17 15.37
CA ALA A 53 -30.32 17.76 15.25
C ALA A 53 -30.50 16.29 14.78
N ALA A 54 -31.39 15.58 15.49
CA ALA A 54 -31.97 14.25 15.26
C ALA A 54 -31.17 13.01 15.73
N ILE A 55 -31.79 12.25 16.64
CA ILE A 55 -31.33 10.96 17.19
C ILE A 55 -31.19 9.88 16.09
N ASP A 56 -31.90 10.04 14.97
CA ASP A 56 -31.91 9.12 13.82
C ASP A 56 -30.66 9.26 12.91
N THR A 57 -29.95 10.39 12.96
CA THR A 57 -28.75 10.62 12.14
C THR A 57 -27.46 10.04 12.76
N GLY A 58 -27.50 9.69 14.05
CA GLY A 58 -26.34 9.19 14.80
C GLY A 58 -25.85 7.81 14.33
N ALA A 59 -26.77 6.92 13.94
CA ALA A 59 -26.40 5.60 13.41
C ALA A 59 -25.74 5.75 12.03
N SER A 60 -26.40 6.46 11.09
CA SER A 60 -25.88 6.73 9.75
C SER A 60 -24.52 7.43 9.75
N ARG A 61 -24.30 8.38 10.68
CA ARG A 61 -23.01 9.07 10.83
C ARG A 61 -21.89 8.14 11.30
N LYS A 62 -22.17 7.23 12.25
CA LYS A 62 -21.21 6.21 12.71
C LYS A 62 -20.87 5.19 11.63
N PHE A 63 -21.84 4.74 10.85
CA PHE A 63 -21.60 3.85 9.70
C PHE A 63 -20.76 4.53 8.61
N GLY A 64 -21.05 5.82 8.33
CA GLY A 64 -20.23 6.63 7.41
C GLY A 64 -18.78 6.75 7.86
N HIS A 65 -18.55 7.01 9.14
CA HIS A 65 -17.20 7.09 9.71
C HIS A 65 -16.43 5.76 9.61
N ALA A 66 -17.04 4.65 10.03
CA ALA A 66 -16.40 3.34 9.97
C ALA A 66 -16.01 2.96 8.52
N THR A 67 -16.82 3.36 7.54
CA THR A 67 -16.53 3.15 6.12
C THR A 67 -15.33 4.00 5.66
N LEU A 68 -15.30 5.28 6.05
CA LEU A 68 -14.18 6.18 5.74
C LEU A 68 -12.88 5.72 6.39
N GLU A 69 -12.94 5.25 7.64
CA GLU A 69 -11.79 4.69 8.35
C GLU A 69 -11.25 3.44 7.63
N ALA A 70 -12.12 2.50 7.26
CA ALA A 70 -11.73 1.31 6.50
C ALA A 70 -11.04 1.68 5.18
N VAL A 71 -11.60 2.61 4.41
CA VAL A 71 -10.98 3.11 3.16
C VAL A 71 -9.65 3.80 3.44
N GLY A 72 -9.55 4.58 4.51
CA GLY A 72 -8.32 5.25 4.94
C GLY A 72 -7.21 4.26 5.25
N THR A 73 -7.50 3.25 6.06
CA THR A 73 -6.51 2.20 6.41
C THR A 73 -6.02 1.44 5.18
N GLU A 74 -6.89 1.18 4.20
CA GLU A 74 -6.51 0.50 2.96
C GLU A 74 -5.63 1.38 2.07
N LEU A 75 -5.96 2.66 1.90
CA LEU A 75 -5.13 3.63 1.19
C LEU A 75 -3.73 3.74 1.81
N GLU A 76 -3.64 3.73 3.15
CA GLU A 76 -2.36 3.75 3.85
C GLU A 76 -1.52 2.50 3.58
N LYS A 77 -2.14 1.31 3.60
CA LYS A 77 -1.45 0.05 3.25
C LYS A 77 -0.92 0.11 1.82
N MET A 78 -1.73 0.56 0.87
CA MET A 78 -1.30 0.71 -0.53
C MET A 78 -0.11 1.69 -0.65
N LEU A 79 -0.16 2.82 0.05
CA LEU A 79 0.91 3.82 0.04
C LEU A 79 2.21 3.26 0.65
N ILE A 80 2.11 2.50 1.73
CA ILE A 80 3.26 1.81 2.35
C ILE A 80 3.89 0.83 1.35
N ASN A 81 3.09 0.04 0.64
CA ASN A 81 3.60 -0.93 -0.35
C ASN A 81 4.31 -0.23 -1.51
N VAL A 82 3.74 0.85 -2.06
CA VAL A 82 4.37 1.65 -3.12
C VAL A 82 5.71 2.23 -2.64
N ARG A 83 5.74 2.86 -1.45
CA ARG A 83 6.97 3.45 -0.89
C ARG A 83 8.04 2.40 -0.61
N LYS A 84 7.64 1.22 -0.13
CA LYS A 84 8.54 0.07 0.03
C LYS A 84 9.12 -0.35 -1.32
N ALA A 85 8.30 -0.53 -2.35
CA ALA A 85 8.76 -0.91 -3.68
C ALA A 85 9.77 0.11 -4.25
N LEU A 86 9.48 1.41 -4.15
CA LEU A 86 10.41 2.48 -4.53
C LEU A 86 11.72 2.42 -3.74
N THR A 87 11.65 2.15 -2.45
CA THR A 87 12.85 1.98 -1.60
C THR A 87 13.68 0.77 -2.04
N TYR A 88 13.03 -0.34 -2.40
CA TYR A 88 13.72 -1.54 -2.88
C TYR A 88 14.38 -1.31 -4.23
N ILE A 89 13.76 -0.52 -5.12
CA ILE A 89 14.41 -0.07 -6.37
C ILE A 89 15.69 0.72 -6.05
N ARG A 90 15.61 1.71 -5.14
CA ARG A 90 16.78 2.52 -4.74
C ARG A 90 17.90 1.69 -4.13
N LEU A 91 17.56 0.64 -3.37
CA LEU A 91 18.52 -0.25 -2.72
C LEU A 91 19.07 -1.35 -3.64
N GLY A 92 18.59 -1.47 -4.88
CA GLY A 92 18.95 -2.60 -5.76
C GLY A 92 18.46 -3.94 -5.21
N LYS A 93 17.28 -3.96 -4.58
CA LYS A 93 16.65 -5.15 -3.99
C LYS A 93 15.27 -5.44 -4.58
N TYR A 94 14.88 -4.71 -5.63
CA TYR A 94 13.57 -4.87 -6.25
C TYR A 94 13.37 -6.30 -6.74
N GLY A 95 12.17 -6.84 -6.51
CA GLY A 95 11.81 -8.22 -6.83
C GLY A 95 12.40 -9.30 -5.91
N MET A 96 13.02 -8.94 -4.78
CA MET A 96 13.33 -9.87 -3.70
C MET A 96 12.26 -9.86 -2.60
N CYS A 97 11.88 -11.04 -2.13
CA CYS A 97 10.94 -11.23 -1.03
C CYS A 97 11.49 -10.71 0.30
N GLU A 98 10.73 -9.86 0.99
CA GLU A 98 11.13 -9.27 2.28
C GLU A 98 11.34 -10.31 3.40
N GLU A 99 10.70 -11.48 3.33
CA GLU A 99 10.78 -12.51 4.37
C GLU A 99 11.86 -13.55 4.13
N CYS A 100 11.86 -14.17 2.95
CA CYS A 100 12.76 -15.29 2.66
C CYS A 100 13.97 -14.89 1.80
N GLY A 101 14.00 -13.67 1.26
CA GLY A 101 15.06 -13.19 0.37
C GLY A 101 15.09 -13.87 -1.00
N LYS A 102 14.11 -14.72 -1.33
CA LYS A 102 14.00 -15.34 -2.65
C LYS A 102 13.40 -14.37 -3.67
N MET A 103 13.67 -14.59 -4.94
CA MET A 103 13.05 -13.83 -6.03
C MET A 103 11.53 -13.99 -6.00
N ILE A 104 10.84 -12.88 -6.22
CA ILE A 104 9.42 -12.83 -6.53
C ILE A 104 9.28 -13.15 -8.01
N ASP A 105 8.26 -13.94 -8.34
CA ASP A 105 7.91 -14.28 -9.72
C ASP A 105 7.73 -13.02 -10.57
N THR A 106 8.36 -12.99 -11.75
CA THR A 106 8.28 -11.86 -12.68
C THR A 106 6.86 -11.64 -13.19
N ASP A 107 6.08 -12.70 -13.38
CA ASP A 107 4.69 -12.60 -13.83
C ASP A 107 3.84 -11.92 -12.76
N ARG A 108 4.16 -12.19 -11.49
CA ARG A 108 3.50 -11.53 -10.36
C ARG A 108 3.87 -10.05 -10.26
N LEU A 109 5.15 -9.70 -10.45
CA LEU A 109 5.60 -8.30 -10.48
C LEU A 109 5.02 -7.54 -11.69
N ALA A 110 4.78 -8.23 -12.81
CA ALA A 110 4.14 -7.64 -13.98
C ALA A 110 2.66 -7.32 -13.73
N ILE A 111 1.96 -8.16 -12.95
CA ILE A 111 0.57 -7.91 -12.54
C ILE A 111 0.50 -6.79 -11.49
N ASP A 112 1.32 -6.86 -10.45
CA ASP A 112 1.39 -5.85 -9.40
C ASP A 112 2.84 -5.55 -9.01
N PRO A 113 3.40 -4.40 -9.44
CA PRO A 113 4.79 -4.04 -9.16
C PRO A 113 5.04 -3.62 -7.71
N THR A 114 4.00 -3.54 -6.87
CA THR A 114 4.10 -3.12 -5.46
C THR A 114 4.32 -4.27 -4.48
N VAL A 115 4.20 -5.52 -4.94
CA VAL A 115 4.33 -6.71 -4.07
C VAL A 115 5.75 -6.87 -3.52
N THR A 116 5.86 -7.11 -2.22
CA THR A 116 7.15 -7.30 -1.53
C THR A 116 7.39 -8.73 -1.04
N LEU A 117 6.39 -9.61 -1.12
CA LEU A 117 6.46 -11.00 -0.66
C LEU A 117 6.41 -11.95 -1.86
N CYS A 118 7.05 -13.13 -1.78
CA CYS A 118 6.82 -14.22 -2.73
C CYS A 118 5.49 -14.94 -2.44
N MET A 119 5.01 -15.76 -3.38
CA MET A 119 3.70 -16.43 -3.25
C MET A 119 3.61 -17.29 -1.98
N THR A 120 4.67 -18.04 -1.68
CA THR A 120 4.73 -18.91 -0.51
C THR A 120 4.71 -18.14 0.82
N CYS A 121 5.32 -16.96 0.89
CA CYS A 121 5.28 -16.08 2.05
C CYS A 121 3.94 -15.36 2.17
N ALA A 122 3.39 -14.89 1.04
CA ALA A 122 2.08 -14.23 1.00
C ALA A 122 0.98 -15.17 1.51
N GLN A 123 0.98 -16.43 1.08
CA GLN A 123 -0.04 -17.40 1.48
C GLN A 123 -0.03 -17.72 2.98
N LYS A 124 1.12 -17.59 3.66
CA LYS A 124 1.22 -17.77 5.12
C LYS A 124 0.62 -16.61 5.92
N LYS A 125 0.47 -15.43 5.30
CA LYS A 125 -0.10 -14.23 5.96
C LYS A 125 -1.62 -14.13 5.80
N ILE A 126 -2.24 -14.99 5.01
CA ILE A 126 -3.69 -15.01 4.86
C ILE A 126 -4.25 -15.65 6.14
N PRO A 127 -5.01 -14.92 6.97
CA PRO A 127 -5.69 -15.52 8.12
C PRO A 127 -6.70 -16.55 7.61
N ALA A 128 -6.72 -17.71 8.25
CA ALA A 128 -7.63 -18.81 7.94
C ALA A 128 -9.09 -18.46 8.25
#